data_AF-A0A7X9HR14-F1
#
_entry.id   AF-A0A7X9HR14-F1
#
_cell.length_a   1.000
_cell.length_b   1.000
_cell.length_c   1.000
_cell.angle_alpha   90.00
_cell.angle_beta   90.00
_cell.angle_gamma   90.00
#
_symmetry.space_group_name_H-M   'P 1'
#
loop_
_entity.id
_entity.type
_entity.pdbx_description
1 polymer ?
#
loop_
_entity_poly.entity_id
_entity_poly.type
_entity_poly.pdbx_seq_one_letter_code
_entity_poly.pdbx_strand_id
1 'polypeptide(L)'
;MIVIFMLTFYCPHCWKRIDGNNEYCPNCGFDLTEFSRLTYEEKLILSLHHPLPGRRNIAAQVLGNIQSVKALDEFEKILQSGETDYFYLRVILQAIAKIDSPRKMYLLQMAETNPNILIRDLATTLIKSVKENNPIPEWDRGTG
;
A
#
# COMPACT_ATOMS: atom_id res chain seq x y z
N MET A 1 -21.86 -29.87 7.76
CA MET A 1 -20.49 -29.45 8.10
C MET A 1 -20.48 -27.93 8.19
N ILE A 2 -20.44 -27.38 9.42
CA ILE A 2 -20.35 -25.94 9.63
C ILE A 2 -18.90 -25.55 9.37
N VAL A 3 -18.63 -24.85 8.27
CA VAL A 3 -17.33 -24.21 8.08
C VAL A 3 -17.33 -22.99 8.99
N ILE A 4 -16.76 -23.12 10.18
CA ILE A 4 -16.42 -21.97 11.01
C ILE A 4 -15.32 -21.22 10.24
N PHE A 5 -15.61 -20.01 9.77
CA PHE A 5 -14.57 -19.12 9.24
C PHE A 5 -13.60 -18.82 10.38
N MET A 6 -12.51 -19.59 10.45
CA MET A 6 -11.44 -19.34 11.41
C MET A 6 -10.72 -18.08 10.94
N LEU A 7 -10.80 -17.02 11.75
CA LEU A 7 -10.07 -15.78 11.50
C LEU A 7 -8.58 -16.10 11.32
N THR A 8 -8.00 -15.65 10.22
CA THR A 8 -6.57 -15.81 9.96
C THR A 8 -5.84 -14.57 10.44
N PHE A 9 -4.91 -14.75 11.39
CA PHE A 9 -4.07 -13.67 11.91
C PHE A 9 -2.69 -13.70 11.26
N TYR A 10 -2.13 -12.51 11.06
CA TYR A 10 -0.79 -12.31 10.51
C TYR A 10 0.00 -11.39 11.42
N CYS A 11 1.28 -11.70 11.62
CA CYS A 11 2.18 -10.78 12.29
C CYS A 11 2.36 -9.50 11.43
N PRO A 12 2.17 -8.29 11.98
CA PRO A 12 2.27 -7.05 11.21
C PRO A 12 3.71 -6.67 10.83
N HIS A 13 4.70 -7.37 11.38
CA HIS A 13 6.12 -7.14 11.11
C HIS A 13 6.68 -8.11 10.06
N CYS A 14 6.43 -9.41 10.20
CA CYS A 14 7.00 -10.43 9.29
C CYS A 14 5.97 -11.11 8.39
N TRP A 15 4.69 -10.78 8.53
CA TRP A 15 3.58 -11.25 7.69
C TRP A 15 3.40 -12.77 7.60
N LYS A 16 3.97 -13.52 8.55
CA LYS A 16 3.69 -14.94 8.73
C LYS A 16 2.40 -15.11 9.52
N ARG A 17 1.67 -16.19 9.21
CA ARG A 17 0.47 -16.58 9.98
C ARG A 17 0.85 -16.89 11.43
N ILE A 18 -0.02 -16.49 12.35
CA ILE A 18 0.12 -16.64 13.80
C ILE A 18 -1.23 -17.05 14.41
N ASP A 19 -1.21 -17.51 15.66
CA ASP A 19 -2.43 -17.63 16.46
C ASP A 19 -2.86 -16.24 16.97
N GLY A 20 -4.17 -16.01 17.11
CA GLY A 20 -4.70 -14.74 17.57
C GLY A 20 -4.39 -14.42 19.04
N ASN A 21 -3.99 -15.41 19.83
CA ASN A 21 -3.67 -15.26 21.26
C ASN A 21 -2.17 -15.10 21.54
N ASN A 22 -1.32 -15.05 20.51
CA ASN A 22 0.11 -14.80 20.69
C ASN A 22 0.36 -13.37 21.18
N GLU A 23 1.06 -13.21 22.31
CA GLU A 23 1.61 -11.91 22.72
C GLU A 23 2.89 -11.55 21.94
N TYR A 24 3.66 -12.56 21.53
CA TYR A 24 4.86 -12.40 20.72
C TYR A 24 4.78 -13.27 19.46
N CYS A 25 5.26 -12.74 18.33
CA CYS A 25 5.32 -13.49 17.09
C CYS A 25 6.33 -14.64 17.21
N PRO A 26 5.91 -15.91 17.05
CA PRO A 26 6.81 -17.06 17.17
C PRO A 26 7.83 -17.15 16.03
N ASN A 27 7.65 -16.34 14.97
CA ASN A 27 8.53 -16.37 13.81
C ASN A 27 9.61 -15.29 13.79
N CYS A 28 9.38 -14.14 14.45
CA CYS A 28 10.30 -13.00 14.39
C CYS A 28 10.48 -12.27 15.73
N GLY A 29 9.80 -12.69 16.80
CA GLY A 29 9.92 -12.11 18.14
C GLY A 29 9.22 -10.76 18.33
N PHE A 30 8.49 -10.24 17.34
CA PHE A 30 7.76 -8.97 17.46
C PHE A 30 6.70 -9.06 18.56
N ASP A 31 6.64 -8.05 19.43
CA ASP A 31 5.59 -7.89 20.45
C ASP A 31 4.28 -7.46 19.77
N LEU A 32 3.31 -8.36 19.74
CA LEU A 32 2.02 -8.16 19.09
C LEU A 32 1.10 -7.23 19.89
N THR A 33 1.38 -6.99 21.17
CA THR A 33 0.64 -6.04 22.00
C THR A 33 0.95 -4.60 21.59
N GLU A 34 2.16 -4.32 21.09
CA GLU A 34 2.57 -3.01 20.57
C GLU A 34 1.74 -2.59 19.35
N PHE A 35 1.27 -3.55 18.55
CA PHE A 35 0.42 -3.25 17.39
C PHE A 35 -0.85 -2.49 17.79
N SER A 36 -1.41 -2.77 18.96
CA SER A 36 -2.61 -2.06 19.44
C SER A 36 -2.37 -0.57 19.66
N ARG A 37 -1.13 -0.19 20.03
CA ARG A 37 -0.72 1.18 20.35
C ARG A 37 -0.41 2.03 19.11
N LEU A 38 -0.17 1.40 17.97
CA LEU A 38 0.03 2.11 16.71
C LEU A 38 -1.21 2.91 16.33
N THR A 39 -0.98 4.09 15.77
CA THR A 39 -2.01 4.91 15.15
C THR A 39 -2.65 4.19 13.96
N TYR A 40 -3.83 4.64 13.56
CA TYR A 40 -4.50 4.10 12.37
C TYR A 40 -3.63 4.23 11.10
N GLU A 41 -2.96 5.36 10.94
CA GLU A 41 -2.04 5.62 9.81
C GLU A 41 -0.87 4.62 9.80
N GLU A 42 -0.21 4.40 10.95
CA GLU A 42 0.91 3.45 11.05
C GLU A 42 0.48 2.01 10.74
N LYS A 43 -0.71 1.60 11.22
CA LYS A 43 -1.29 0.28 10.90
C LYS A 43 -1.51 0.11 9.40
N LEU A 44 -1.96 1.15 8.71
CA LEU A 44 -2.13 1.12 7.25
C LEU A 44 -0.79 1.06 6.52
N ILE A 45 0.20 1.85 6.95
CA ILE A 45 1.55 1.83 6.35
C ILE A 45 2.16 0.43 6.46
N LEU A 46 2.06 -0.22 7.62
CA LEU A 46 2.49 -1.62 7.77
C LEU A 46 1.75 -2.54 6.81
N SER A 47 0.42 -2.37 6.70
CA SER A 47 -0.44 -3.22 5.87
C SER A 47 -0.16 -3.16 4.36
N LEU A 48 0.68 -2.23 3.89
CA LEU A 48 1.20 -2.23 2.52
C LEU A 48 1.99 -3.51 2.18
N HIS A 49 2.53 -4.18 3.19
CA HIS A 49 3.28 -5.43 3.03
C HIS A 49 2.44 -6.68 3.31
N HIS A 50 1.13 -6.52 3.49
CA HIS A 50 0.25 -7.65 3.78
C HIS A 50 0.27 -8.67 2.63
N PRO A 51 0.33 -9.98 2.92
CA PRO A 51 0.47 -11.03 1.91
C PRO A 51 -0.80 -11.26 1.08
N LEU A 52 -1.87 -10.51 1.35
CA LEU A 52 -3.14 -10.63 0.64
C LEU A 52 -3.27 -9.36 -0.22
N PRO A 53 -3.29 -9.49 -1.57
CA PRO A 53 -3.31 -8.34 -2.48
C PRO A 53 -4.40 -7.32 -2.15
N GLY A 54 -5.62 -7.79 -1.86
CA GLY A 54 -6.72 -6.89 -1.48
C GLY A 54 -6.44 -6.06 -0.21
N ARG A 55 -5.68 -6.59 0.76
CA ARG A 55 -5.37 -5.88 2.00
C ARG A 55 -4.35 -4.77 1.78
N ARG A 56 -3.28 -5.03 1.02
CA ARG A 56 -2.29 -4.00 0.67
C ARG A 56 -2.87 -2.94 -0.27
N ASN A 57 -3.74 -3.33 -1.21
CA ASN A 57 -4.42 -2.38 -2.09
C ASN A 57 -5.35 -1.44 -1.32
N ILE A 58 -6.17 -1.97 -0.40
CA ILE A 58 -7.02 -1.14 0.46
C ILE A 58 -6.17 -0.19 1.31
N ALA A 59 -5.07 -0.67 1.88
CA ALA A 59 -4.18 0.16 2.69
C ALA A 59 -3.64 1.35 1.88
N ALA A 60 -3.09 1.10 0.70
CA ALA A 60 -2.58 2.15 -0.19
C ALA A 60 -3.67 3.16 -0.60
N GLN A 61 -4.88 2.67 -0.96
CA GLN A 61 -6.01 3.53 -1.32
C GLN A 61 -6.41 4.45 -0.16
N VAL A 62 -6.55 3.90 1.06
CA VAL A 62 -6.93 4.68 2.24
C VAL A 62 -5.85 5.71 2.56
N LEU A 63 -4.56 5.34 2.51
CA LEU A 63 -3.44 6.26 2.74
C LEU A 63 -3.44 7.45 1.78
N GLY A 64 -3.74 7.21 0.50
CA GLY A 64 -3.93 8.29 -0.48
C GLY A 64 -5.13 9.19 -0.16
N ASN A 65 -6.26 8.59 0.23
CA ASN A 65 -7.47 9.33 0.57
C ASN A 65 -7.32 10.20 1.83
N ILE A 66 -6.60 9.72 2.84
CA ILE A 66 -6.34 10.47 4.08
C ILE A 66 -5.14 11.41 3.98
N GLN A 67 -4.54 11.57 2.79
CA GLN A 67 -3.42 12.48 2.54
C GLN A 67 -2.18 12.16 3.39
N SER A 68 -1.89 10.87 3.61
CA SER A 68 -0.75 10.46 4.45
C SER A 68 0.59 10.78 3.78
N VAL A 69 1.19 11.91 4.13
CA VAL A 69 2.55 12.27 3.67
C VAL A 69 3.59 11.27 4.16
N LYS A 70 3.39 10.67 5.34
CA LYS A 70 4.29 9.64 5.89
C LYS A 70 4.35 8.39 5.01
N ALA A 71 3.24 8.01 4.37
CA ALA A 71 3.20 6.85 3.48
C ALA A 71 4.10 6.99 2.25
N LEU A 72 4.47 8.21 1.85
CA LEU A 72 5.32 8.44 0.67
C LEU A 72 6.69 7.76 0.81
N ASP A 73 7.24 7.68 2.02
CA ASP A 73 8.51 6.97 2.27
C ASP A 73 8.38 5.48 1.98
N GLU A 74 7.25 4.87 2.36
CA GLU A 74 7.02 3.45 2.13
C GLU A 74 6.67 3.17 0.67
N PHE A 75 5.92 4.05 0.02
CA PHE A 75 5.66 3.96 -1.41
C PHE A 75 6.94 4.05 -2.24
N GLU A 76 7.90 4.91 -1.86
CA GLU A 76 9.20 4.99 -2.51
C GLU A 76 9.96 3.66 -2.43
N LYS A 77 10.02 3.05 -1.24
CA LYS A 77 10.64 1.72 -1.06
C LYS A 77 9.97 0.66 -1.93
N ILE A 78 8.64 0.69 -2.04
CA ILE A 78 7.89 -0.26 -2.89
C ILE A 78 8.28 -0.07 -4.35
N LEU A 79 8.33 1.17 -4.86
CA LEU A 79 8.75 1.47 -6.23
C LEU A 79 10.19 1.01 -6.53
N GLN A 80 11.07 1.03 -5.51
CA GLN A 80 12.47 0.61 -5.62
C GLN A 80 12.70 -0.89 -5.38
N SER A 81 11.72 -1.61 -4.83
CA SER A 81 11.88 -3.01 -4.39
C SER A 81 11.95 -4.03 -5.52
N GLY A 82 11.62 -3.62 -6.75
CA GLY A 82 11.43 -4.54 -7.88
C GLY A 82 10.07 -5.23 -7.90
N GLU A 83 9.08 -4.72 -7.16
CA GLU A 83 7.68 -5.15 -7.28
C GLU A 83 7.22 -5.09 -8.75
N THR A 84 6.49 -6.13 -9.18
CA THR A 84 6.06 -6.31 -10.57
C THR A 84 4.55 -6.44 -10.72
N ASP A 85 3.80 -6.58 -9.61
CA ASP A 85 2.35 -6.58 -9.63
C ASP A 85 1.82 -5.22 -10.11
N TYR A 86 1.38 -5.21 -11.37
CA TYR A 86 0.81 -4.03 -12.02
C TYR A 86 -0.36 -3.44 -11.23
N PHE A 87 -1.26 -4.29 -10.70
CA PHE A 87 -2.44 -3.80 -9.98
C PHE A 87 -2.04 -3.12 -8.69
N TYR A 88 -1.06 -3.68 -7.98
CA TYR A 88 -0.57 -3.06 -6.75
C TYR A 88 0.16 -1.74 -7.03
N LEU A 89 1.10 -1.73 -7.99
CA LEU A 89 1.82 -0.51 -8.37
C LEU A 89 0.89 0.58 -8.89
N ARG A 90 -0.17 0.23 -9.63
CA ARG A 90 -1.20 1.18 -10.06
C ARG A 90 -1.85 1.88 -8.86
N VAL A 91 -2.24 1.13 -7.84
CA VAL A 91 -2.86 1.70 -6.63
C VAL A 91 -1.88 2.61 -5.89
N ILE A 92 -0.61 2.21 -5.80
CA ILE A 92 0.46 3.02 -5.20
C ILE A 92 0.61 4.35 -5.94
N LEU A 93 0.70 4.34 -7.27
CA LEU A 93 0.85 5.57 -8.05
C LEU A 93 -0.39 6.48 -7.95
N GLN A 94 -1.59 5.91 -7.94
CA GLN A 94 -2.82 6.67 -7.73
C GLN A 94 -2.85 7.31 -6.33
N ALA A 95 -2.42 6.57 -5.30
CA ALA A 95 -2.32 7.10 -3.93
C ALA A 95 -1.30 8.24 -3.85
N ILE A 96 -0.11 8.08 -4.44
CA ILE A 96 0.90 9.14 -4.54
C ILE A 96 0.30 10.39 -5.21
N ALA A 97 -0.36 10.23 -6.36
CA ALA A 97 -0.92 11.36 -7.10
C ALA A 97 -2.00 12.12 -6.32
N LYS A 98 -2.75 11.42 -5.46
CA LYS A 98 -3.76 12.02 -4.57
C LYS A 98 -3.16 12.85 -3.43
N ILE A 99 -1.98 12.49 -2.91
CA ILE A 99 -1.41 13.12 -1.71
C ILE A 99 -0.88 14.52 -2.02
N ASP A 100 -1.25 15.51 -1.21
CA ASP A 100 -0.76 16.87 -1.34
C ASP A 100 0.63 17.08 -0.74
N SER A 101 1.64 16.69 -1.51
CA SER A 101 3.04 16.86 -1.18
C SER A 101 3.87 17.16 -2.43
N PRO A 102 4.88 18.04 -2.36
CA PRO A 102 5.81 18.26 -3.48
C PRO A 102 6.56 16.98 -3.87
N ARG A 103 6.73 16.03 -2.94
CA ARG A 103 7.35 14.71 -3.25
C ARG A 103 6.53 13.86 -4.21
N LYS A 104 5.23 14.14 -4.39
CA LYS A 104 4.37 13.34 -5.30
C LYS A 104 4.94 13.32 -6.71
N MET A 105 5.44 14.46 -7.20
CA MET A 105 6.00 14.57 -8.55
C MET A 105 7.27 13.74 -8.71
N TYR A 106 8.18 13.81 -7.72
CA TYR A 106 9.40 13.02 -7.72
C TYR A 106 9.12 11.51 -7.81
N LEU A 107 8.16 11.01 -7.02
CA LEU A 107 7.81 9.59 -7.02
C LEU A 107 7.10 9.14 -8.30
N LEU A 108 6.22 9.98 -8.86
CA LEU A 108 5.60 9.68 -10.15
C LEU A 108 6.64 9.62 -11.28
N GLN A 109 7.61 10.55 -11.29
CA GLN A 109 8.69 10.58 -12.27
C GLN A 109 9.62 9.36 -12.14
N MET A 110 9.86 8.88 -10.92
CA MET A 110 10.61 7.63 -10.71
C MET A 110 9.97 6.46 -11.46
N ALA A 111 8.64 6.37 -11.46
CA ALA A 111 7.90 5.31 -12.13
C ALA A 111 7.92 5.40 -13.66
N GLU A 112 8.30 6.53 -14.26
CA GLU A 112 8.52 6.65 -15.71
C GLU A 112 9.72 5.82 -16.20
N THR A 113 10.58 5.36 -15.28
CA THR A 113 11.72 4.46 -15.59
C THR A 113 11.42 2.98 -15.36
N ASN A 114 10.20 2.64 -14.91
CA ASN A 114 9.83 1.26 -14.58
C ASN A 114 9.92 0.34 -15.82
N PRO A 115 10.38 -0.92 -15.71
CA PRO A 115 10.45 -1.84 -16.85
C PRO A 115 9.08 -2.15 -17.48
N ASN A 116 8.00 -2.10 -16.71
CA ASN A 116 6.64 -2.33 -17.20
C ASN A 116 6.09 -1.08 -17.92
N ILE A 117 5.78 -1.21 -19.21
CA ILE A 117 5.26 -0.11 -20.03
C ILE A 117 3.94 0.46 -19.49
N LEU A 118 3.06 -0.38 -18.95
CA LEU A 118 1.77 0.07 -18.40
C LEU A 118 1.96 0.96 -17.16
N ILE A 119 3.04 0.76 -16.41
CA ILE A 119 3.38 1.59 -15.26
C ILE A 119 3.94 2.94 -15.72
N ARG A 120 4.80 2.96 -16.74
CA ARG A 120 5.34 4.20 -17.31
C ARG A 120 4.23 5.07 -17.91
N ASP A 121 3.32 4.47 -18.67
CA ASP A 121 2.21 5.18 -19.30
C ASP A 121 1.23 5.75 -18.25
N LEU A 122 0.98 4.98 -17.19
CA LEU A 122 0.18 5.44 -16.05
C LEU A 122 0.85 6.61 -15.33
N ALA A 123 2.16 6.52 -15.05
CA ALA A 123 2.92 7.59 -14.42
C ALA A 123 2.84 8.89 -15.23
N THR A 124 3.05 8.80 -16.55
CA THR A 124 2.92 9.93 -17.49
C THR A 124 1.51 10.56 -17.42
N THR A 125 0.48 9.73 -17.40
CA THR A 125 -0.92 10.16 -17.33
C THR A 125 -1.24 10.86 -16.00
N LEU A 126 -0.75 10.31 -14.88
CA LEU A 126 -0.94 10.89 -13.55
C LEU A 126 -0.18 12.21 -13.39
N ILE A 127 1.05 12.30 -13.91
CA ILE A 127 1.83 13.55 -13.95
C ILE A 127 1.05 14.65 -14.68
N LYS A 128 0.51 14.33 -15.87
CA LYS A 128 -0.33 15.28 -16.62
C LYS A 128 -1.54 15.71 -15.80
N SER A 129 -2.24 14.75 -15.20
CA SER A 129 -3.43 15.01 -14.38
C SER A 129 -3.13 15.93 -13.19
N VAL A 130 -2.03 15.67 -12.47
CA VAL A 130 -1.58 16.50 -11.34
C VAL A 130 -1.25 17.93 -11.80
N LYS A 131 -0.54 18.09 -12.91
CA LYS A 131 -0.18 19.43 -13.45
C LYS A 131 -1.40 20.24 -13.89
N GLU A 132 -2.39 19.56 -14.45
CA GLU A 132 -3.63 20.16 -14.95
C GLU A 132 -4.72 20.27 -13.87
N ASN A 133 -4.46 19.80 -12.64
CA ASN A 133 -5.46 19.66 -11.57
C ASN A 133 -6.69 18.84 -11.97
N ASN A 134 -6.51 17.84 -12.83
CA ASN A 134 -7.57 16.90 -13.21
C ASN A 134 -7.82 15.88 -12.08
N PRO A 135 -9.04 15.35 -11.97
CA PRO A 135 -9.34 14.26 -11.04
C PRO A 135 -8.42 13.05 -11.26
N ILE A 136 -7.85 12.52 -10.17
CA ILE A 136 -7.10 11.26 -10.23
C ILE A 136 -8.11 10.11 -10.36
N PRO A 137 -7.99 9.23 -11.38
CA PRO A 137 -8.93 8.14 -11.58
C PRO A 137 -9.06 7.27 -10.33
N GLU A 138 -10.28 7.06 -9.85
CA GLU A 138 -10.54 6.10 -8.79
C GLU A 138 -10.44 4.67 -9.33
N TRP A 139 -10.09 3.73 -8.46
CA TRP A 139 -10.15 2.32 -8.80
C TRP A 139 -11.57 1.81 -8.53
N ASP A 140 -12.25 1.36 -9.59
CA ASP A 140 -13.61 0.85 -9.53
C ASP A 140 -13.71 -0.37 -8.60
N ARG A 141 -14.72 -0.34 -7.72
CA ARG A 141 -14.96 -1.30 -6.61
C ARG A 141 -15.21 -2.76 -7.02
N GLY A 142 -14.96 -3.14 -8.27
CA GLY A 142 -15.39 -4.40 -8.87
C GLY A 142 -14.29 -5.28 -9.49
N THR A 143 -12.99 -4.96 -9.35
CA THR A 143 -11.90 -5.75 -9.96
C THR A 143 -10.83 -6.23 -8.96
N GLY A 144 -11.21 -6.37 -7.69
CA GLY A 144 -10.37 -6.97 -6.65
C GLY A 144 -10.32 -8.49 -6.72
#